data_AF-A0A7Z9WPH7-F1
#
_entry.id   AF-A0A7Z9WPH7-F1
#
_cell.length_a   1.000
_cell.length_b   1.000
_cell.length_c   1.000
_cell.angle_alpha   90.00
_cell.angle_beta   90.00
_cell.angle_gamma   90.00
#
_symmetry.space_group_name_H-M   'P 1'
#
loop_
_entity.id
_entity.type
_entity.pdbx_description
1 polymer ?
#
loop_
_entity_poly.entity_id
_entity_poly.type
_entity_poly.pdbx_seq_one_letter_code
_entity_poly.pdbx_strand_id
1 'polypeptide(L)'
;PKAPRHQYPKGKTGTRYRIKRYYCPNCRRLVEQKPSDVLPGHQLGIRLMSWVVYLREELRLSVNLVQRYLEKAGLAVSQGEIEGICTEMADYLRPCYEGYRRELGEGKAANMDETGMRIEGENRWLWAGVREDPETVVFHHDEHRSGAAL
;
A
#
# COMPACT_ATOMS: atom_id res chain seq x y z
N PRO A 1 -37.79 -16.22 6.06
CA PRO A 1 -37.03 -15.57 7.16
C PRO A 1 -35.79 -14.84 6.62
N LYS A 2 -35.83 -13.50 6.56
CA LYS A 2 -34.66 -12.70 6.18
C LYS A 2 -33.67 -12.73 7.35
N ALA A 3 -32.42 -13.08 7.09
CA ALA A 3 -31.37 -13.11 8.09
C ALA A 3 -31.26 -11.74 8.82
N PRO A 4 -31.00 -11.73 10.14
CA PRO A 4 -30.91 -10.48 10.89
C PRO A 4 -29.75 -9.64 10.37
N ARG A 5 -30.02 -8.36 10.06
CA ARG A 5 -28.98 -7.37 9.78
C ARG A 5 -28.12 -7.22 11.04
N HIS A 6 -26.90 -7.72 10.97
CA HIS A 6 -25.91 -7.51 12.01
C HIS A 6 -25.64 -6.00 12.12
N GLN A 7 -26.10 -5.40 13.21
CA GLN A 7 -25.97 -3.97 13.45
C GLN A 7 -24.59 -3.75 14.09
N TYR A 8 -23.61 -3.32 13.29
CA TYR A 8 -22.28 -2.99 13.78
C TYR A 8 -22.36 -1.77 14.71
N PRO A 9 -21.55 -1.73 15.80
CA PRO A 9 -21.51 -0.60 16.72
C PRO A 9 -21.15 0.70 15.97
N LYS A 10 -21.74 1.83 16.38
CA LYS A 10 -21.45 3.17 15.83
C LYS A 10 -19.98 3.53 16.08
N GLY A 11 -19.08 3.17 15.18
CA GLY A 11 -17.64 3.38 15.30
C GLY A 11 -17.00 3.71 13.96
N LYS A 12 -16.27 4.84 13.92
CA LYS A 12 -15.57 5.48 12.79
C LYS A 12 -16.50 5.97 11.65
N THR A 13 -16.67 7.30 11.58
CA THR A 13 -17.39 7.98 10.50
C THR A 13 -16.52 8.10 9.26
N GLY A 14 -16.91 7.43 8.17
CA GLY A 14 -16.37 7.71 6.84
C GLY A 14 -16.98 8.99 6.27
N THR A 15 -16.16 9.89 5.72
CA THR A 15 -16.65 11.10 5.03
C THR A 15 -16.90 10.77 3.56
N ARG A 16 -18.12 11.02 3.07
CA ARG A 16 -18.44 10.87 1.65
C ARG A 16 -18.60 12.25 1.01
N TYR A 17 -17.76 12.54 0.02
CA TYR A 17 -17.87 13.75 -0.78
C TYR A 17 -18.70 13.48 -2.04
N ARG A 18 -19.55 14.44 -2.42
CA ARG A 18 -20.22 14.47 -3.74
C ARG A 18 -19.61 15.61 -4.53
N ILE A 19 -18.72 15.28 -5.47
CA ILE A 19 -17.97 16.25 -6.25
C ILE A 19 -18.67 16.45 -7.60
N LYS A 20 -18.97 17.72 -7.94
CA LYS A 20 -19.50 18.07 -9.26
C LYS A 20 -18.35 18.21 -10.25
N ARG A 21 -18.51 17.63 -11.44
CA ARG A 21 -17.59 17.72 -12.57
C ARG A 21 -18.13 18.72 -13.58
N TYR A 22 -17.26 19.58 -14.09
CA TYR A 22 -17.60 20.60 -15.08
C TYR A 22 -16.65 20.51 -16.28
N TYR A 23 -17.12 20.78 -17.49
CA TYR A 23 -16.24 20.92 -18.65
C TYR A 23 -15.80 22.37 -18.80
N CYS A 24 -14.49 22.61 -18.80
CA CYS A 24 -13.93 23.93 -19.06
C CYS A 24 -13.69 24.11 -20.56
N PRO A 25 -14.40 25.02 -21.26
CA PRO A 25 -14.23 25.22 -22.70
C PRO A 25 -12.87 25.84 -23.06
N ASN A 26 -12.26 26.60 -22.15
CA ASN A 26 -10.94 27.20 -22.37
C ASN A 26 -9.82 26.15 -22.27
N CYS A 27 -9.81 25.36 -21.19
CA CYS A 27 -8.80 24.32 -20.97
C CYS A 27 -9.06 23.04 -21.77
N ARG A 28 -10.28 22.88 -22.33
CA ARG A 28 -10.78 21.68 -23.02
C ARG A 28 -10.67 20.39 -22.18
N ARG A 29 -10.89 20.51 -20.87
CA ARG A 29 -10.75 19.42 -19.89
C ARG A 29 -11.93 19.39 -18.93
N LEU A 30 -12.24 18.19 -18.42
CA LEU A 30 -13.14 18.04 -17.29
C LEU A 30 -12.41 18.46 -16.02
N VAL A 31 -12.98 19.39 -15.27
CA VAL A 31 -12.44 19.91 -14.01
C VAL A 31 -13.34 19.50 -12.85
N GLU A 32 -12.71 19.19 -11.73
CA GLU A 32 -13.37 18.85 -10.47
C GLU A 32 -12.60 19.47 -9.31
N GLN A 33 -13.31 20.01 -8.32
CA GLN A 33 -12.69 20.48 -7.08
C GLN A 33 -12.72 19.35 -6.06
N LYS A 34 -11.58 18.68 -5.91
CA LYS A 34 -11.43 17.63 -4.92
C LYS A 34 -11.17 18.21 -3.52
N PRO A 35 -11.60 17.53 -2.46
CA PRO A 35 -11.10 17.76 -1.12
C PRO A 35 -9.57 17.68 -1.08
N SER A 36 -8.94 18.41 -0.18
CA SER A 36 -7.47 18.48 -0.07
C SER A 36 -6.82 17.14 0.25
N ASP A 37 -7.56 16.21 0.85
CA ASP A 37 -7.10 14.87 1.20
C ASP A 37 -7.32 13.84 0.09
N VAL A 38 -7.86 14.22 -1.07
CA VAL A 38 -8.05 13.33 -2.22
C VAL A 38 -7.13 13.77 -3.36
N LEU A 39 -6.20 12.90 -3.73
CA LEU A 39 -5.22 13.16 -4.77
C LEU A 39 -5.88 13.34 -6.17
N PRO A 40 -5.29 14.14 -7.08
CA PRO A 40 -5.71 14.20 -8.48
C PRO A 40 -5.77 12.80 -9.10
N GLY A 41 -6.81 12.47 -9.87
CA GLY A 41 -7.01 11.11 -10.39
C GLY A 41 -7.69 10.10 -9.46
N HIS A 42 -7.62 10.28 -8.13
CA HIS A 42 -8.15 9.30 -7.15
C HIS A 42 -9.58 9.59 -6.66
N GLN A 43 -10.32 8.55 -6.29
CA GLN A 43 -11.64 8.69 -5.64
C GLN A 43 -11.57 8.52 -4.12
N LEU A 44 -10.47 7.94 -3.63
CA LEU A 44 -10.23 7.66 -2.24
C LEU A 44 -9.26 8.68 -1.66
N GLY A 45 -9.49 9.07 -0.40
CA GLY A 45 -8.60 9.99 0.29
C GLY A 45 -7.30 9.31 0.70
N ILE A 46 -6.21 10.07 0.80
CA ILE A 46 -4.87 9.59 1.11
C ILE A 46 -4.84 8.81 2.44
N ARG A 47 -5.61 9.25 3.44
CA ARG A 47 -5.68 8.56 4.75
C ARG A 47 -6.23 7.14 4.62
N LEU A 48 -7.21 6.94 3.74
CA LEU A 48 -7.77 5.62 3.48
C LEU A 48 -6.79 4.78 2.65
N MET A 49 -6.14 5.37 1.65
CA MET A 49 -5.11 4.67 0.86
C MET A 49 -3.95 4.21 1.76
N SER A 50 -3.44 5.07 2.64
CA SER A 50 -2.42 4.70 3.63
C SER A 50 -2.90 3.61 4.58
N TRP A 51 -4.18 3.63 4.98
CA TRP A 51 -4.75 2.56 5.80
C TRP A 51 -4.80 1.22 5.06
N VAL A 52 -5.13 1.24 3.76
CA VAL A 52 -5.09 0.05 2.90
C VAL A 52 -3.67 -0.53 2.85
N VAL A 53 -2.65 0.32 2.61
CA VAL A 53 -1.25 -0.11 2.60
C VAL A 53 -0.84 -0.69 3.95
N TYR A 54 -1.20 -0.04 5.06
CA TYR A 54 -0.91 -0.56 6.40
C TYR A 54 -1.51 -1.95 6.64
N LEU A 55 -2.76 -2.18 6.23
CA LEU A 55 -3.39 -3.50 6.35
C LEU A 55 -2.69 -4.56 5.49
N ARG A 56 -2.21 -4.19 4.30
CA ARG A 56 -1.55 -5.09 3.34
C ARG A 56 -0.12 -5.41 3.73
N GLU A 57 0.66 -4.39 4.07
CA GLU A 57 2.10 -4.50 4.20
C GLU A 57 2.55 -4.67 5.65
N GLU A 58 1.95 -3.98 6.61
CA GLU A 58 2.34 -4.15 8.03
C GLU A 58 1.59 -5.30 8.69
N LEU A 59 0.27 -5.39 8.48
CA LEU A 59 -0.52 -6.46 9.06
C LEU A 59 -0.57 -7.73 8.19
N ARG A 60 0.06 -7.70 7.00
CA ARG A 60 0.18 -8.84 6.08
C ARG A 60 -1.16 -9.49 5.74
N LEU A 61 -2.24 -8.71 5.68
CA LEU A 61 -3.56 -9.23 5.31
C LEU A 61 -3.62 -9.47 3.81
N SER A 62 -4.19 -10.62 3.42
CA SER A 62 -4.49 -10.91 2.03
C SER A 62 -5.51 -9.92 1.46
N VAL A 63 -5.44 -9.63 0.16
CA VAL A 63 -6.28 -8.63 -0.52
C VAL A 63 -7.78 -8.84 -0.29
N ASN A 64 -8.23 -10.10 -0.24
CA ASN A 64 -9.62 -10.45 0.05
C ASN A 64 -10.04 -10.14 1.50
N LEU A 65 -9.13 -10.22 2.47
CA LEU A 65 -9.41 -9.85 3.87
C LEU A 65 -9.48 -8.33 4.03
N VAL A 66 -8.60 -7.60 3.35
CA VAL A 66 -8.67 -6.13 3.31
C VAL A 66 -9.98 -5.67 2.67
N GLN A 67 -10.36 -6.24 1.53
CA GLN A 67 -11.65 -5.97 0.91
C GLN A 67 -12.82 -6.22 1.87
N ARG A 68 -12.89 -7.41 2.49
CA ARG A 68 -13.94 -7.76 3.46
C ARG A 68 -13.95 -6.81 4.66
N TYR A 69 -12.79 -6.36 5.13
CA TYR A 69 -12.67 -5.39 6.21
C TYR A 69 -13.30 -4.04 5.81
N LEU A 70 -12.97 -3.53 4.62
CA LEU A 70 -13.52 -2.28 4.10
C LEU A 70 -15.03 -2.37 3.85
N GLU A 71 -15.51 -3.50 3.33
CA GLU A 71 -16.95 -3.76 3.13
C GLU A 71 -17.71 -3.73 4.46
N LYS A 72 -17.17 -4.34 5.51
CA LYS A 72 -17.74 -4.27 6.87
C LYS A 72 -17.74 -2.85 7.43
N ALA A 73 -16.77 -2.02 7.03
CA ALA A 73 -16.73 -0.60 7.33
C ALA A 73 -17.65 0.26 6.42
N GLY A 74 -18.42 -0.37 5.52
CA GLY A 74 -19.37 0.30 4.64
C GLY A 74 -18.76 0.89 3.37
N LEU A 75 -17.54 0.49 3.00
CA LEU A 75 -16.83 0.93 1.82
C LEU A 75 -16.61 -0.22 0.84
N ALA A 76 -17.22 -0.13 -0.33
CA ALA A 76 -16.98 -1.08 -1.42
C ALA A 76 -15.75 -0.65 -2.22
N VAL A 77 -14.67 -1.41 -2.10
CA VAL A 77 -13.43 -1.25 -2.88
C VAL A 77 -13.12 -2.59 -3.54
N SER A 78 -12.76 -2.56 -4.82
CA SER A 78 -12.38 -3.79 -5.53
C SER A 78 -10.99 -4.26 -5.10
N GLN A 79 -10.70 -5.55 -5.26
CA GLN A 79 -9.34 -6.06 -5.03
C GLN A 79 -8.33 -5.39 -5.96
N GLY A 80 -8.70 -5.13 -7.22
CA GLY A 80 -7.84 -4.41 -8.17
C GLY A 80 -7.49 -3.00 -7.74
N GLU A 81 -8.44 -2.26 -7.14
CA GLU A 81 -8.16 -0.93 -6.58
C GLU A 81 -7.24 -1.03 -5.35
N ILE A 82 -7.42 -2.05 -4.50
CA ILE A 82 -6.54 -2.29 -3.35
C ILE A 82 -5.10 -2.56 -3.80
N GLU A 83 -4.90 -3.43 -4.80
CA GLU A 83 -3.57 -3.67 -5.37
C GLU A 83 -3.01 -2.42 -6.07
N GLY A 84 -3.85 -1.69 -6.81
CA GLY A 84 -3.45 -0.44 -7.47
C GLY A 84 -2.93 0.60 -6.47
N ILE A 85 -3.62 0.78 -5.33
CA ILE A 85 -3.14 1.63 -4.23
C ILE A 85 -1.77 1.20 -3.73
N CYS A 86 -1.55 -0.11 -3.55
CA CYS A 86 -0.28 -0.63 -3.05
C CYS A 86 0.85 -0.37 -4.05
N THR A 87 0.61 -0.61 -5.34
CA THR A 87 1.58 -0.33 -6.42
C THR A 87 1.94 1.15 -6.47
N GLU A 88 0.95 2.04 -6.49
CA GLU A 88 1.19 3.48 -6.55
C GLU A 88 1.95 4.00 -5.32
N MET A 89 1.59 3.51 -4.13
CA MET A 89 2.29 3.87 -2.90
C MET A 89 3.72 3.31 -2.86
N ALA A 90 3.95 2.11 -3.41
CA ALA A 90 5.29 1.56 -3.56
C ALA A 90 6.17 2.43 -4.47
N ASP A 91 5.62 2.93 -5.58
CA ASP A 91 6.34 3.85 -6.48
C ASP A 91 6.62 5.20 -5.81
N TYR A 92 5.65 5.74 -5.06
CA TYR A 92 5.85 6.97 -4.30
C TYR A 92 6.92 6.83 -3.20
N LEU A 93 6.97 5.67 -2.53
CA LEU A 93 7.92 5.39 -1.44
C LEU A 93 9.27 4.86 -1.92
N ARG A 94 9.45 4.61 -3.22
CA ARG A 94 10.69 4.06 -3.79
C ARG A 94 11.95 4.86 -3.43
N PRO A 95 11.96 6.21 -3.48
CA PRO A 95 13.14 6.96 -3.07
C PRO A 95 13.50 6.78 -1.58
N CYS A 96 12.49 6.60 -0.72
CA CYS A 96 12.69 6.33 0.70
C CYS A 96 13.32 4.95 0.91
N TYR A 97 12.77 3.95 0.21
CA TYR A 97 13.32 2.59 0.19
C TYR A 97 14.78 2.54 -0.27
N GLU A 98 15.12 3.23 -1.36
CA GLU A 98 16.48 3.32 -1.88
C GLU A 98 17.43 4.04 -0.92
N GLY A 99 16.92 5.01 -0.15
CA GLY A 99 17.64 5.64 0.96
C GLY A 99 18.03 4.62 2.02
N TYR A 100 17.06 3.89 2.57
CA TYR A 100 17.32 2.87 3.60
C TYR A 100 18.23 1.74 3.11
N ARG A 101 18.10 1.32 1.85
CA ARG A 101 18.99 0.30 1.27
C ARG A 101 20.44 0.78 1.21
N ARG A 102 20.67 2.06 0.89
CA ARG A 102 22.01 2.66 0.90
C ARG A 102 22.58 2.74 2.32
N GLU A 103 21.78 3.20 3.28
CA GLU A 103 22.17 3.30 4.69
C GLU A 103 22.55 1.94 5.29
N LEU A 104 21.89 0.86 4.85
CA LEU A 104 22.24 -0.51 5.24
C LEU A 104 23.69 -0.86 4.82
N GLY A 105 24.11 -0.46 3.61
CA GLY A 105 25.44 -0.75 3.05
C GLY A 105 26.57 0.15 3.56
N GLU A 106 26.26 1.34 4.07
CA GLU A 106 27.25 2.28 4.63
C GLU A 106 27.71 1.88 6.05
N GLY A 107 27.04 0.90 6.66
CA GLY A 107 27.31 0.42 8.01
C GLY A 107 28.58 -0.43 8.16
N LYS A 108 29.10 -0.51 9.39
CA LYS A 108 30.20 -1.44 9.74
C LYS A 108 29.85 -2.92 9.52
N ALA A 109 28.60 -3.28 9.79
CA ALA A 109 28.07 -4.62 9.66
C ALA A 109 26.54 -4.56 9.50
N ALA A 110 25.98 -5.51 8.78
CA ALA A 110 24.55 -5.77 8.66
C ALA A 110 24.32 -7.27 8.83
N ASN A 111 23.25 -7.64 9.54
CA ASN A 111 22.79 -9.02 9.60
C ASN A 111 21.91 -9.27 8.38
N MET A 112 22.18 -10.34 7.64
CA MET A 112 21.44 -10.72 6.46
C MET A 112 20.84 -12.10 6.63
N ASP A 113 19.58 -12.24 6.24
CA ASP A 113 18.87 -13.52 6.14
C ASP A 113 18.17 -13.63 4.78
N GLU A 114 18.09 -14.84 4.24
CA GLU A 114 17.37 -15.10 3.00
C GLU A 114 16.22 -16.09 3.21
N THR A 115 15.08 -15.81 2.59
CA THR A 115 13.94 -16.71 2.56
C THR A 115 13.57 -16.98 1.11
N GLY A 116 13.64 -18.25 0.71
CA GLY A 116 13.19 -18.68 -0.62
C GLY A 116 11.67 -18.63 -0.74
N MET A 117 11.18 -18.10 -1.86
CA MET A 117 9.76 -18.01 -2.17
C MET A 117 9.47 -18.38 -3.63
N ARG A 118 8.21 -18.75 -3.88
CA ARG A 118 7.70 -19.11 -5.19
C ARG A 118 6.84 -17.97 -5.71
N ILE A 119 7.28 -17.30 -6.77
CA ILE A 119 6.52 -16.25 -7.45
C ILE A 119 6.26 -16.73 -8.86
N GLU A 120 4.99 -16.87 -9.22
CA GLU A 120 4.54 -17.30 -10.57
C GLU A 120 5.19 -18.59 -11.09
N GLY A 121 5.56 -19.51 -10.20
CA GLY A 121 6.21 -20.75 -10.62
C GLY A 121 7.73 -20.62 -10.79
N GLU A 122 8.33 -19.50 -10.41
CA GLU A 122 9.78 -19.30 -10.38
C GLU A 122 10.31 -19.09 -8.97
N ASN A 123 11.54 -19.56 -8.73
CA ASN A 123 12.19 -19.37 -7.44
C ASN A 123 12.67 -17.92 -7.37
N ARG A 124 12.37 -17.29 -6.24
CA ARG A 124 12.79 -15.93 -5.89
C ARG A 124 13.27 -15.95 -4.44
N TRP A 125 14.07 -14.95 -4.08
CA TRP A 125 14.64 -14.84 -2.75
C TRP A 125 14.25 -13.51 -2.14
N LEU A 126 13.64 -13.56 -0.95
CA LEU A 126 13.42 -12.40 -0.11
C LEU A 126 14.62 -12.27 0.83
N TRP A 127 15.38 -11.21 0.66
CA TRP A 127 16.47 -10.82 1.53
C TRP A 127 15.96 -9.89 2.63
N ALA A 128 16.36 -10.15 3.87
CA ALA A 128 16.13 -9.27 5.01
C ALA A 128 17.50 -8.78 5.51
N GLY A 129 17.72 -7.48 5.45
CA GLY A 129 18.89 -6.81 6.00
C GLY A 129 18.53 -6.02 7.25
N VAL A 130 19.24 -6.24 8.35
CA VAL A 130 19.00 -5.57 9.63
C VAL A 130 20.28 -4.97 10.18
N ARG A 131 20.19 -3.73 10.65
CA ARG A 131 21.27 -2.98 11.29
C ARG A 131 20.77 -2.21 12.51
N GLU A 132 21.67 -1.99 13.47
CA GLU A 132 21.36 -1.35 14.76
C GLU A 132 21.68 0.16 14.82
N ASP A 133 22.64 0.70 14.04
CA ASP A 133 23.09 2.11 14.22
C ASP A 133 23.38 2.92 12.92
N PRO A 134 22.39 3.52 12.25
CA PRO A 134 21.00 3.58 12.65
C PRO A 134 20.26 2.24 12.57
N GLU A 135 19.19 2.14 13.36
CA GLU A 135 18.22 1.05 13.25
C GLU A 135 17.62 1.08 11.85
N THR A 136 17.88 0.04 11.07
CA THR A 136 17.46 -0.04 9.66
C THR A 136 17.08 -1.47 9.33
N VAL A 137 15.89 -1.65 8.76
CA VAL A 137 15.40 -2.94 8.29
C VAL A 137 14.98 -2.78 6.84
N VAL A 138 15.55 -3.60 5.96
CA VAL A 138 15.25 -3.58 4.52
C VAL A 138 14.88 -4.99 4.07
N PHE A 139 13.77 -5.08 3.34
CA PHE A 139 13.39 -6.28 2.61
C PHE A 139 13.63 -6.06 1.11
N HIS A 140 14.26 -7.02 0.43
CA HIS A 140 14.49 -6.95 -1.01
C HIS A 140 14.18 -8.28 -1.69
N HIS A 141 13.44 -8.24 -2.79
CA HIS A 141 13.22 -9.44 -3.60
C HIS A 141 14.28 -9.48 -4.70
N ASP A 142 14.91 -10.63 -4.90
CA ASP A 142 15.88 -10.86 -5.97
C ASP A 142 15.57 -12.17 -6.72
N GLU A 143 15.95 -12.22 -7.98
CA GLU A 143 15.88 -13.42 -8.83
C GLU A 143 17.02 -14.41 -8.57
N HIS A 144 18.05 -14.00 -7.83
CA HIS A 144 19.24 -14.78 -7.56
C HIS A 144 19.45 -14.95 -6.05
N ARG A 145 19.95 -16.13 -5.67
CA ARG A 145 20.52 -16.36 -4.34
C ARG A 145 21.94 -15.80 -4.27
N SER A 146 22.07 -14.48 -4.22
CA SER A 146 23.36 -13.79 -4.10
C SER A 146 23.36 -12.85 -2.91
N GLY A 147 24.37 -12.94 -2.06
CA GLY A 147 24.58 -11.99 -0.96
C GLY A 147 24.89 -10.56 -1.42
N ALA A 148 25.04 -10.32 -2.72
CA ALA A 148 25.19 -8.98 -3.30
C ALA A 148 23.86 -8.30 -3.68
N ALA A 149 22.72 -8.89 -3.30
CA ALA A 149 21.38 -8.38 -3.65
C ALA A 149 20.98 -7.10 -2.87
N LEU A 150 21.65 -6.80 -1.75
CA LEU A 150 21.38 -5.65 -0.88
C LEU A 150 22.56 -4.70 -0.80
#